data_AF-A0A0C9UL64-F1
#
_entry.id   AF-A0A0C9UL64-F1
#
_cell.length_a   1.000
_cell.length_b   1.000
_cell.length_c   1.000
_cell.angle_alpha   90.00
_cell.angle_beta   90.00
_cell.angle_gamma   90.00
#
_symmetry.space_group_name_H-M   'P 1'
#
loop_
_entity.id
_entity.type
_entity.pdbx_description
1 polymer ?
#
loop_
_entity_poly.entity_id
_entity_poly.type
_entity_poly.pdbx_seq_one_letter_code
_entity_poly.pdbx_strand_id
1 'polypeptide(L)'
;MSKPENGECVIDLGISASPEADEPMVGLWNLTQVDASFAKAATNTPRLFNVGTLADYGAGSAEYPIDHASVIQMRYRIAYNPMFEIVRGNIQFPENSDAYAANGTFHACINQITNLYRDAKQSSYGVRDELRASIQTVKALLPITKEKMSAYVNAKTVIWIPSRIYFEFWIRCIQELKFFQSRVAKQRPLNACNLTLLNMHLIKCIVTNPREDSFTRFVLQDLNFQPSSQRFGIFFIPTHHHQTLAVYQMEQDDDPVIQHITSTCGKRKQCQNDPSEDPRRTEEYPLGTHPSWHEITDISDTNPTLIINTPSNLQFSQSTNGQIHHIVIQLLCKWTHNYTCTINPIFLTEPENYPQPETWQDILNLAFFPPLETEFSASSVWHILKAIGYLKNYHTYLSTKPEHDILSLQDGLQAAFDLLECLPDKAAGINTQPWKYDPDKGGPSFIVNAKAYKIGGVGPPKKNTNTLIHKP
;
A
#
# COMPACT_ATOMS: atom_id res chain seq x y z
N MET A 1 38.98 28.47 -25.22
CA MET A 1 37.98 28.12 -24.19
C MET A 1 38.64 27.46 -22.98
N SER A 2 39.76 28.01 -22.50
CA SER A 2 40.57 27.48 -21.38
C SER A 2 40.65 28.44 -20.19
N LYS A 3 39.93 29.56 -20.27
CA LYS A 3 39.85 30.60 -19.25
C LYS A 3 38.40 30.69 -18.77
N PRO A 4 38.07 30.26 -17.53
CA PRO A 4 36.70 30.28 -16.99
C PRO A 4 36.03 31.65 -17.06
N GLU A 5 36.81 32.74 -16.95
CA GLU A 5 36.36 34.12 -17.07
C GLU A 5 35.71 34.50 -18.42
N ASN A 6 35.90 33.70 -19.48
CA ASN A 6 35.34 33.94 -20.81
C ASN A 6 34.13 33.05 -21.16
N GLY A 7 33.60 32.32 -20.18
CA GLY A 7 32.52 31.34 -20.35
C GLY A 7 33.02 29.89 -20.40
N GLU A 8 32.22 28.99 -19.85
CA GLU A 8 32.50 27.55 -19.77
C GLU A 8 31.63 26.78 -20.77
N CYS A 9 32.26 25.96 -21.62
CA CYS A 9 31.54 25.01 -22.47
C CYS A 9 31.31 23.72 -21.69
N VAL A 10 30.04 23.43 -21.43
CA VAL A 10 29.57 22.25 -20.68
C VAL A 10 28.83 21.31 -21.63
N ILE A 11 29.09 20.01 -21.52
CA ILE A 11 28.55 18.95 -22.37
C ILE A 11 27.95 17.86 -21.49
N ASP A 12 26.84 17.27 -21.96
CA ASP A 12 26.27 16.06 -21.38
C ASP A 12 26.91 14.81 -22.02
N LEU A 13 27.59 14.02 -21.20
CA LEU A 13 28.22 12.75 -21.58
C LEU A 13 27.38 11.59 -21.03
N GLY A 14 26.62 10.94 -21.90
CA GLY A 14 25.88 9.71 -21.57
C GLY A 14 26.72 8.45 -21.83
N ILE A 15 26.94 7.65 -20.79
CA ILE A 15 27.64 6.37 -20.86
C ILE A 15 26.59 5.28 -20.64
N SER A 16 26.41 4.40 -21.62
CA SER A 16 25.42 3.32 -21.53
C SER A 16 26.08 1.95 -21.47
N ALA A 17 25.48 1.04 -20.72
CA ALA A 17 25.85 -0.37 -20.70
C ALA A 17 24.66 -1.23 -21.13
N SER A 18 24.91 -2.26 -21.93
CA SER A 18 23.94 -3.29 -22.29
C SER A 18 24.68 -4.64 -22.31
N PRO A 19 24.05 -5.74 -21.88
CA PRO A 19 24.69 -7.04 -21.87
C PRO A 19 24.75 -7.59 -23.30
N GLU A 20 25.80 -8.35 -23.59
CA GLU A 20 25.81 -9.26 -24.74
C GLU A 20 25.01 -10.51 -24.31
N ALA A 21 23.75 -10.57 -24.74
CA ALA A 21 22.83 -11.66 -24.40
C ALA A 21 22.14 -12.17 -25.66
N ASP A 22 21.77 -13.46 -25.66
CA ASP A 22 21.09 -14.12 -26.78
C ASP A 22 19.63 -13.66 -26.95
N GLU A 23 19.07 -13.02 -25.92
CA GLU A 23 17.73 -12.44 -25.95
C GLU A 23 17.74 -10.96 -25.55
N PRO A 24 16.71 -10.17 -25.94
CA PRO A 24 16.61 -8.79 -25.51
C PRO A 24 16.52 -8.65 -23.98
N MET A 25 17.29 -7.72 -23.41
CA MET A 25 17.39 -7.52 -21.95
C MET A 25 17.05 -6.10 -21.52
N VAL A 26 16.49 -5.97 -20.32
CA VAL A 26 16.25 -4.72 -19.59
C VAL A 26 17.18 -4.66 -18.37
N GLY A 27 17.93 -3.57 -18.24
CA GLY A 27 18.77 -3.28 -17.08
C GLY A 27 18.09 -2.35 -16.08
N LEU A 28 18.09 -2.72 -14.81
CA LEU A 28 17.65 -1.86 -13.70
C LEU A 28 18.82 -1.54 -12.77
N TRP A 29 18.98 -0.26 -12.42
CA TRP A 29 20.01 0.14 -11.46
C TRP A 29 19.55 -0.20 -10.05
N ASN A 30 20.44 -0.78 -9.25
CA ASN A 30 20.22 -0.95 -7.82
C ASN A 30 20.44 0.40 -7.11
N LEU A 31 19.40 0.93 -6.47
CA LEU A 31 19.40 2.25 -5.84
C LEU A 31 20.38 2.35 -4.67
N THR A 32 20.58 1.31 -3.88
CA THR A 32 21.59 1.32 -2.80
C THR A 32 22.99 1.54 -3.35
N GLN A 33 23.32 0.85 -4.45
CA GLN A 33 24.64 1.00 -5.08
C GLN A 33 24.79 2.34 -5.80
N VAL A 34 23.72 2.81 -6.45
CA VAL A 34 23.69 4.13 -7.08
C VAL A 34 23.89 5.21 -6.02
N ASP A 35 23.11 5.21 -4.94
CA ASP A 35 23.22 6.18 -3.86
C ASP A 35 24.63 6.21 -3.25
N ALA A 36 25.19 5.04 -2.93
CA ALA A 36 26.57 4.93 -2.46
C ALA A 36 27.60 5.49 -3.46
N SER A 37 27.37 5.32 -4.76
CA SER A 37 28.26 5.88 -5.80
C SER A 37 28.17 7.41 -5.89
N PHE A 38 26.99 7.99 -5.65
CA PHE A 38 26.77 9.44 -5.62
C PHE A 38 27.43 10.06 -4.40
N ALA A 39 27.27 9.43 -3.22
CA ALA A 39 27.98 9.80 -2.02
C ALA A 39 29.50 9.75 -2.21
N LYS A 40 30.03 8.68 -2.83
CA LYS A 40 31.47 8.54 -3.14
C LYS A 40 31.96 9.59 -4.14
N ALA A 41 31.10 10.03 -5.05
CA ALA A 41 31.39 11.12 -5.96
C ALA A 41 31.27 12.51 -5.30
N ALA A 42 30.90 12.60 -4.03
CA ALA A 42 30.70 13.84 -3.29
C ALA A 42 29.75 14.81 -4.01
N THR A 43 28.61 14.28 -4.48
CA THR A 43 27.48 15.08 -4.92
C THR A 43 26.69 15.62 -3.73
N ASN A 44 25.78 16.56 -3.97
CA ASN A 44 24.69 16.83 -3.04
C ASN A 44 23.84 15.57 -2.81
N THR A 45 22.98 15.60 -1.79
CA THR A 45 22.02 14.51 -1.52
C THR A 45 21.25 14.15 -2.80
N PRO A 46 21.40 12.92 -3.30
CA PRO A 46 20.78 12.54 -4.55
C PRO A 46 19.27 12.42 -4.40
N ARG A 47 18.57 12.83 -5.44
CA ARG A 47 17.15 12.56 -5.60
C ARG A 47 16.99 11.20 -6.26
N LEU A 48 16.55 10.21 -5.48
CA LEU A 48 16.29 8.85 -5.93
C LEU A 48 14.85 8.68 -6.41
N PHE A 49 14.64 7.77 -7.36
CA PHE A 49 13.36 7.51 -8.01
C PHE A 49 13.18 6.02 -8.23
N ASN A 50 12.08 5.46 -7.77
CA ASN A 50 11.75 4.04 -7.93
C ASN A 50 11.07 3.76 -9.27
N VAL A 51 11.47 2.70 -9.97
CA VAL A 51 10.77 2.24 -11.18
C VAL A 51 9.55 1.43 -10.77
N GLY A 52 8.34 1.88 -11.12
CA GLY A 52 7.11 1.10 -10.89
C GLY A 52 6.88 0.70 -9.44
N THR A 53 7.27 1.55 -8.48
CA THR A 53 7.23 1.29 -7.03
C THR A 53 8.21 0.24 -6.51
N LEU A 54 9.13 -0.28 -7.36
CA LEU A 54 10.20 -1.17 -6.92
C LEU A 54 11.16 -0.44 -5.99
N ALA A 55 11.21 -0.83 -4.72
CA ALA A 55 11.90 -0.07 -3.68
C ALA A 55 13.42 0.05 -3.89
N ASP A 56 14.04 -0.98 -4.47
CA ASP A 56 15.50 -1.07 -4.61
C ASP A 56 15.98 -0.73 -6.02
N TYR A 57 15.09 -0.46 -6.97
CA TYR A 57 15.46 -0.31 -8.38
C TYR A 57 14.92 0.98 -8.99
N GLY A 58 15.76 1.70 -9.73
CA GLY A 58 15.42 3.08 -10.02
C GLY A 58 16.46 3.93 -10.72
N ALA A 59 16.25 5.24 -10.63
CA ALA A 59 17.17 6.27 -11.09
C ALA A 59 17.62 7.16 -9.93
N GLY A 60 18.78 7.78 -10.06
CA GLY A 60 19.31 8.75 -9.11
C GLY A 60 19.88 9.96 -9.82
N SER A 61 19.65 11.15 -9.28
CA SER A 61 20.24 12.38 -9.83
C SER A 61 20.68 13.36 -8.76
N ALA A 62 21.77 14.08 -9.01
CA ALA A 62 22.29 15.08 -8.09
C ALA A 62 23.17 16.09 -8.82
N GLU A 63 23.22 17.30 -8.26
CA GLU A 63 24.24 18.29 -8.60
C GLU A 63 25.47 18.12 -7.71
N TYR A 64 26.63 18.55 -8.21
CA TYR A 64 27.83 18.67 -7.40
C TYR A 64 27.80 19.99 -6.60
N PRO A 65 28.30 20.03 -5.35
CA PRO A 65 28.46 21.28 -4.61
C PRO A 65 29.30 22.29 -5.41
N ILE A 66 28.97 23.59 -5.32
CA ILE A 66 29.59 24.64 -6.17
C ILE A 66 31.13 24.60 -6.11
N ASP A 67 31.69 24.51 -4.91
CA ASP A 67 33.15 24.49 -4.71
C ASP A 67 33.76 23.23 -5.32
N HIS A 68 33.14 22.07 -5.10
CA HIS A 68 33.62 20.81 -5.66
C HIS A 68 33.52 20.81 -7.20
N ALA A 69 32.37 21.26 -7.74
CA ALA A 69 32.11 21.40 -9.16
C ALA A 69 33.12 22.32 -9.84
N SER A 70 33.60 23.37 -9.16
CA SER A 70 34.64 24.28 -9.71
C SER A 70 35.99 23.59 -9.90
N VAL A 71 36.31 22.60 -9.05
CA VAL A 71 37.58 21.86 -9.06
C VAL A 71 37.54 20.73 -10.10
N ILE A 72 36.51 19.89 -10.05
CA ILE A 72 36.40 18.73 -10.95
C ILE A 72 35.76 19.07 -12.31
N GLN A 73 35.18 20.27 -12.42
CA GLN A 73 34.45 20.76 -13.59
C GLN A 73 33.31 19.83 -14.02
N MET A 74 32.61 19.27 -13.03
CA MET A 74 31.40 18.46 -13.19
C MET A 74 30.27 19.13 -12.42
N ARG A 75 29.12 19.32 -13.06
CA ARG A 75 27.99 20.10 -12.54
C ARG A 75 26.85 19.20 -12.05
N TYR A 76 26.57 18.13 -12.79
CA TYR A 76 25.42 17.27 -12.55
C TYR A 76 25.73 15.83 -12.97
N ARG A 77 25.08 14.88 -12.30
CA ARG A 77 25.10 13.45 -12.62
C ARG A 77 23.69 12.88 -12.54
N ILE A 78 23.33 12.01 -13.47
CA ILE A 78 22.11 11.20 -13.42
C ILE A 78 22.39 9.76 -13.87
N ALA A 79 22.04 8.80 -13.03
CA ALA A 79 21.99 7.39 -13.39
C ALA A 79 20.51 7.02 -13.58
N TYR A 80 20.14 6.55 -14.77
CA TYR A 80 18.76 6.20 -15.09
C TYR A 80 18.67 5.05 -16.07
N ASN A 81 17.45 4.56 -16.24
CA ASN A 81 17.17 3.43 -17.09
C ASN A 81 16.52 3.89 -18.42
N PRO A 82 17.12 3.59 -19.59
CA PRO A 82 16.62 4.01 -20.89
C PRO A 82 15.22 3.53 -21.25
N MET A 83 14.63 2.53 -20.57
CA MET A 83 13.25 2.14 -20.89
C MET A 83 12.23 3.27 -20.65
N PHE A 84 12.55 4.27 -19.82
CA PHE A 84 11.73 5.47 -19.69
C PHE A 84 11.61 6.25 -21.01
N GLU A 85 12.56 6.11 -21.94
CA GLU A 85 12.54 6.76 -23.25
C GLU A 85 11.45 6.21 -24.18
N ILE A 86 10.96 4.99 -23.94
CA ILE A 86 9.86 4.38 -24.72
C ILE A 86 8.63 5.31 -24.72
N VAL A 87 8.37 5.92 -23.56
CA VAL A 87 7.14 6.68 -23.32
C VAL A 87 7.37 8.18 -23.23
N ARG A 88 8.63 8.61 -23.09
CA ARG A 88 9.00 10.03 -22.97
C ARG A 88 8.62 10.76 -24.26
N GLY A 89 7.70 11.72 -24.15
CA GLY A 89 7.22 12.52 -25.29
C GLY A 89 6.19 11.83 -26.18
N ASN A 90 5.92 10.54 -25.98
CA ASN A 90 5.01 9.73 -26.80
C ASN A 90 3.65 9.48 -26.15
N ILE A 91 3.48 9.84 -24.87
CA ILE A 91 2.27 9.54 -24.08
C ILE A 91 1.75 10.81 -23.41
N GLN A 92 0.47 11.09 -23.62
CA GLN A 92 -0.31 11.98 -22.76
C GLN A 92 -1.14 11.13 -21.80
N PHE A 93 -0.89 11.23 -20.51
CA PHE A 93 -1.70 10.55 -19.50
C PHE A 93 -3.14 11.11 -19.50
N PRO A 94 -4.15 10.28 -19.21
CA PRO A 94 -5.52 10.78 -19.09
C PRO A 94 -5.62 11.66 -17.85
N GLU A 95 -6.59 12.58 -17.89
CA GLU A 95 -6.90 13.41 -16.72
C GLU A 95 -7.51 12.54 -15.60
N ASN A 96 -7.44 13.02 -14.36
CA ASN A 96 -8.02 12.31 -13.23
C ASN A 96 -9.55 12.14 -13.38
N SER A 97 -10.22 13.09 -14.03
CA SER A 97 -11.65 12.99 -14.38
C SER A 97 -11.95 11.89 -15.37
N ASP A 98 -11.11 11.71 -16.40
CA ASP A 98 -11.25 10.64 -17.38
C ASP A 98 -11.13 9.27 -16.71
N ALA A 99 -10.15 9.13 -15.82
CA ALA A 99 -9.94 7.92 -15.02
C ALA A 99 -11.09 7.68 -14.04
N TYR A 100 -11.56 8.73 -13.35
CA TYR A 100 -12.69 8.65 -12.43
C TYR A 100 -13.98 8.23 -13.14
N ALA A 101 -14.19 8.67 -14.38
CA ALA A 101 -15.30 8.24 -15.22
C ALA A 101 -15.07 6.86 -15.86
N ALA A 102 -13.82 6.36 -15.87
CA ALA A 102 -13.36 5.24 -16.68
C ALA A 102 -13.85 5.35 -18.14
N ASN A 103 -13.68 6.52 -18.74
CA ASN A 103 -14.25 6.83 -20.05
C ASN A 103 -13.36 6.29 -21.20
N GLY A 104 -13.80 6.55 -22.44
CA GLY A 104 -13.07 6.15 -23.65
C GLY A 104 -11.64 6.71 -23.72
N THR A 105 -11.42 7.95 -23.27
CA THR A 105 -10.09 8.59 -23.23
C THR A 105 -9.15 7.85 -22.31
N PHE A 106 -9.60 7.53 -21.08
CA PHE A 106 -8.84 6.71 -20.14
C PHE A 106 -8.45 5.37 -20.77
N HIS A 107 -9.42 4.64 -21.33
CA HIS A 107 -9.15 3.34 -21.95
C HIS A 107 -8.22 3.41 -23.16
N ALA A 108 -8.36 4.42 -24.01
CA ALA A 108 -7.50 4.62 -25.17
C ALA A 108 -6.05 4.88 -24.76
N CYS A 109 -5.83 5.77 -23.78
CA CYS A 109 -4.49 6.07 -23.29
C CYS A 109 -3.81 4.84 -22.66
N ILE A 110 -4.52 4.10 -21.80
CA ILE A 110 -3.96 2.89 -21.18
C ILE A 110 -3.61 1.82 -22.23
N ASN A 111 -4.43 1.69 -23.28
CA ASN A 111 -4.13 0.78 -24.39
C ASN A 111 -2.89 1.25 -25.18
N GLN A 112 -2.71 2.56 -25.37
CA GLN A 112 -1.51 3.11 -26.01
C GLN A 112 -0.25 2.78 -25.22
N ILE A 113 -0.24 2.99 -23.90
CA ILE A 113 0.88 2.61 -23.01
C ILE A 113 1.17 1.10 -23.15
N THR A 114 0.13 0.28 -23.09
CA THR A 114 0.25 -1.19 -23.17
C THR A 114 0.82 -1.65 -24.51
N ASN A 115 0.44 -1.00 -25.61
CA ASN A 115 0.95 -1.32 -26.95
C ASN A 115 2.43 -0.95 -27.07
N LEU A 116 2.84 0.23 -26.59
CA LEU A 116 4.26 0.62 -26.58
C LEU A 116 5.11 -0.39 -25.82
N TYR A 117 4.62 -0.90 -24.67
CA TYR A 117 5.33 -1.93 -23.92
C TYR A 117 5.32 -3.28 -24.62
N ARG A 118 4.28 -3.61 -25.38
CA ARG A 118 4.23 -4.83 -26.19
C ARG A 118 5.30 -4.82 -27.28
N ASP A 119 5.48 -3.68 -27.94
CA ASP A 119 6.49 -3.50 -28.98
C ASP A 119 7.91 -3.50 -28.37
N ALA A 120 8.08 -2.88 -27.20
CA ALA A 120 9.35 -2.84 -26.46
C ALA A 120 9.89 -4.22 -26.05
N LYS A 121 9.06 -5.27 -25.99
CA LYS A 121 9.49 -6.64 -25.67
C LYS A 121 10.59 -7.17 -26.59
N GLN A 122 10.69 -6.65 -27.81
CA GLN A 122 11.63 -7.12 -28.83
C GLN A 122 12.97 -6.37 -28.81
N SER A 123 13.13 -5.40 -27.91
CA SER A 123 14.29 -4.51 -27.87
C SER A 123 15.01 -4.62 -26.52
N SER A 124 16.32 -4.41 -26.54
CA SER A 124 17.13 -4.30 -25.33
C SER A 124 17.13 -2.86 -24.83
N TYR A 125 17.04 -2.71 -23.51
CA TYR A 125 17.16 -1.43 -22.82
C TYR A 125 18.23 -1.58 -21.75
N GLY A 126 19.38 -0.95 -21.98
CA GLY A 126 20.51 -1.00 -21.08
C GLY A 126 20.30 -0.26 -19.76
N VAL A 127 21.39 0.28 -19.24
CA VAL A 127 21.40 1.32 -18.21
C VAL A 127 22.25 2.49 -18.68
N ARG A 128 22.00 3.70 -18.17
CA ARG A 128 22.79 4.89 -18.51
C ARG A 128 23.22 5.65 -17.26
N ASP A 129 24.46 6.12 -17.26
CA ASP A 129 25.00 7.11 -16.34
C ASP A 129 25.44 8.32 -17.17
N GLU A 130 24.91 9.49 -16.84
CA GLU A 130 25.06 10.71 -17.62
C GLU A 130 25.63 11.83 -16.75
N LEU A 131 26.63 12.52 -17.29
CA LEU A 131 27.40 13.53 -16.59
C LEU A 131 27.34 14.84 -17.36
N ARG A 132 27.03 15.93 -16.67
CA ARG A 132 27.17 17.29 -17.21
C ARG A 132 28.51 17.85 -16.76
N ALA A 133 29.46 18.01 -17.67
CA ALA A 133 30.83 18.38 -17.33
C ALA A 133 31.47 19.30 -18.38
N SER A 134 32.57 19.96 -18.03
CA SER A 134 33.33 20.76 -18.99
C SER A 134 33.90 19.89 -20.11
N ILE A 135 34.13 20.49 -21.28
CA ILE A 135 34.76 19.77 -22.40
C ILE A 135 36.13 19.16 -22.05
N GLN A 136 36.89 19.78 -21.13
CA GLN A 136 38.19 19.26 -20.70
C GLN A 136 38.03 18.02 -19.83
N THR A 137 37.10 18.04 -18.88
CA THR A 137 36.79 16.87 -18.06
C THR A 137 36.23 15.73 -18.90
N VAL A 138 35.33 16.02 -19.86
CA VAL A 138 34.82 15.00 -20.79
C VAL A 138 35.97 14.36 -21.59
N LYS A 139 36.91 15.17 -22.11
CA LYS A 139 38.11 14.64 -22.81
C LYS A 139 38.97 13.75 -21.93
N ALA A 140 39.11 14.07 -20.65
CA ALA A 140 39.87 13.26 -19.69
C ALA A 140 39.14 11.96 -19.32
N LEU A 141 37.80 11.98 -19.26
CA LEU A 141 36.98 10.81 -18.91
C LEU A 141 36.85 9.82 -20.08
N LEU A 142 36.68 10.30 -21.30
CA LEU A 142 36.39 9.48 -22.49
C LEU A 142 37.27 8.24 -22.65
N PRO A 143 38.61 8.29 -22.46
CA PRO A 143 39.47 7.12 -22.58
C PRO A 143 39.19 6.00 -21.55
N ILE A 144 38.66 6.35 -20.38
CA ILE A 144 38.46 5.42 -19.26
C ILE A 144 36.98 5.05 -19.02
N THR A 145 36.04 5.68 -19.71
CA THR A 145 34.58 5.50 -19.45
C THR A 145 34.14 4.05 -19.63
N LYS A 146 34.62 3.36 -20.68
CA LYS A 146 34.28 1.95 -20.95
C LYS A 146 34.72 1.04 -19.81
N GLU A 147 35.95 1.21 -19.33
CA GLU A 147 36.50 0.42 -18.22
C GLU A 147 35.72 0.69 -16.93
N LYS A 148 35.47 1.98 -16.61
CA LYS A 148 34.72 2.37 -15.41
C LYS A 148 33.30 1.82 -15.42
N MET A 149 32.58 1.96 -16.54
CA MET A 149 31.23 1.42 -16.68
C MET A 149 31.21 -0.11 -16.55
N SER A 150 32.19 -0.80 -17.16
CA SER A 150 32.32 -2.25 -17.01
C SER A 150 32.55 -2.66 -15.55
N ALA A 151 33.39 -1.92 -14.82
CA ALA A 151 33.60 -2.15 -13.40
C ALA A 151 32.32 -1.95 -12.56
N TYR A 152 31.51 -0.93 -12.88
CA TYR A 152 30.20 -0.74 -12.24
C TYR A 152 29.27 -1.91 -12.50
N VAL A 153 29.11 -2.35 -13.74
CA VAL A 153 28.24 -3.49 -14.09
C VAL A 153 28.72 -4.77 -13.40
N ASN A 154 30.03 -5.04 -13.41
CA ASN A 154 30.63 -6.20 -12.77
C ASN A 154 30.50 -6.21 -11.24
N ALA A 155 30.35 -5.03 -10.62
CA ALA A 155 30.07 -4.89 -9.19
C ALA A 155 28.60 -5.20 -8.82
N LYS A 156 27.82 -5.82 -9.72
CA LYS A 156 26.40 -6.19 -9.52
C LYS A 156 25.51 -4.99 -9.18
N THR A 157 25.84 -3.83 -9.73
CA THR A 157 25.03 -2.60 -9.57
C THR A 157 23.80 -2.58 -10.49
N VAL A 158 23.72 -3.52 -11.43
CA VAL A 158 22.63 -3.67 -12.38
C VAL A 158 22.06 -5.07 -12.28
N ILE A 159 20.73 -5.18 -12.22
CA ILE A 159 20.03 -6.43 -12.50
C ILE A 159 19.59 -6.45 -13.96
N TRP A 160 19.83 -7.56 -14.64
CA TRP A 160 19.43 -7.78 -16.02
C TRP A 160 18.23 -8.74 -16.04
N ILE A 161 17.15 -8.32 -16.69
CA ILE A 161 15.89 -9.06 -16.79
C ILE A 161 15.56 -9.21 -18.28
N PRO A 162 15.14 -10.38 -18.77
CA PRO A 162 14.67 -10.50 -20.15
C PRO A 162 13.55 -9.49 -20.44
N SER A 163 13.68 -8.73 -21.54
CA SER A 163 12.72 -7.68 -21.92
C SER A 163 11.29 -8.22 -21.96
N ARG A 164 11.13 -9.44 -22.47
CA ARG A 164 9.84 -10.13 -22.49
C ARG A 164 9.21 -10.23 -21.09
N ILE A 165 9.98 -10.67 -20.09
CA ILE A 165 9.48 -10.87 -18.72
C ILE A 165 9.17 -9.52 -18.08
N TYR A 166 10.10 -8.57 -18.19
CA TYR A 166 9.94 -7.23 -17.60
C TYR A 166 8.70 -6.51 -18.13
N PHE A 167 8.53 -6.43 -19.45
CA PHE A 167 7.37 -5.74 -20.02
C PHE A 167 6.07 -6.55 -19.87
N GLU A 168 6.09 -7.89 -19.91
CA GLU A 168 4.89 -8.68 -19.61
C GLU A 168 4.39 -8.46 -18.18
N PHE A 169 5.29 -8.36 -17.20
CA PHE A 169 4.94 -8.05 -15.82
C PHE A 169 4.22 -6.70 -15.73
N TRP A 170 4.81 -5.64 -16.28
CA TRP A 170 4.20 -4.30 -16.23
C TRP A 170 2.91 -4.18 -17.03
N ILE A 171 2.82 -4.86 -18.18
CA ILE A 171 1.56 -4.93 -18.95
C ILE A 171 0.44 -5.52 -18.08
N ARG A 172 0.72 -6.63 -17.37
CA ARG A 172 -0.27 -7.23 -16.45
C ARG A 172 -0.65 -6.26 -15.34
N CYS A 173 0.32 -5.62 -14.69
CA CYS A 173 0.06 -4.62 -13.65
C CYS A 173 -0.83 -3.47 -14.17
N ILE A 174 -0.52 -2.90 -15.34
CA ILE A 174 -1.31 -1.82 -15.95
C ILE A 174 -2.74 -2.30 -16.26
N GLN A 175 -2.90 -3.52 -16.77
CA GLN A 175 -4.20 -4.09 -17.08
C GLN A 175 -5.04 -4.34 -15.81
N GLU A 176 -4.43 -4.83 -14.74
CA GLU A 176 -5.11 -5.00 -13.45
C GLU A 176 -5.51 -3.66 -12.84
N LEU A 177 -4.64 -2.65 -12.89
CA LEU A 177 -4.93 -1.28 -12.45
C LEU A 177 -6.06 -0.64 -13.27
N LYS A 178 -6.09 -0.89 -14.60
CA LYS A 178 -7.19 -0.48 -15.49
C LYS A 178 -8.51 -1.15 -15.09
N PHE A 179 -8.48 -2.47 -14.87
CA PHE A 179 -9.66 -3.24 -14.46
C PHE A 179 -10.18 -2.76 -13.10
N PHE A 180 -9.27 -2.54 -12.14
CA PHE A 180 -9.58 -1.96 -10.85
C PHE A 180 -10.24 -0.58 -10.98
N GLN A 181 -9.70 0.31 -11.83
CA GLN A 181 -10.30 1.63 -12.07
C GLN A 181 -11.72 1.54 -12.62
N SER A 182 -11.96 0.63 -13.57
CA SER A 182 -13.30 0.40 -14.13
C SER A 182 -14.29 -0.05 -13.07
N ARG A 183 -13.85 -0.88 -12.11
CA ARG A 183 -14.69 -1.30 -10.98
C ARG A 183 -14.95 -0.15 -10.02
N VAL A 184 -13.95 0.67 -9.69
CA VAL A 184 -14.11 1.87 -8.85
C VAL A 184 -15.09 2.85 -9.50
N ALA A 185 -14.96 3.11 -10.80
CA ALA A 185 -15.86 3.99 -11.55
C ALA A 185 -17.31 3.45 -11.62
N LYS A 186 -17.50 2.13 -11.60
CA LYS A 186 -18.82 1.50 -11.60
C LYS A 186 -19.46 1.49 -10.20
N GLN A 187 -18.70 1.08 -9.18
CA GLN A 187 -19.23 0.83 -7.83
C GLN A 187 -19.23 2.06 -6.94
N ARG A 188 -18.36 3.03 -7.21
CA ARG A 188 -18.26 4.29 -6.45
C ARG A 188 -18.10 4.07 -4.94
N PRO A 189 -16.99 3.43 -4.48
CA PRO A 189 -16.66 3.38 -3.06
C PRO A 189 -16.63 4.78 -2.41
N LEU A 190 -16.68 4.82 -1.08
CA LEU A 190 -16.66 6.06 -0.30
C LEU A 190 -15.39 6.91 -0.53
N ASN A 191 -14.30 6.28 -0.97
CA ASN A 191 -13.03 6.93 -1.32
C ASN A 191 -12.69 6.79 -2.81
N ALA A 192 -13.69 6.81 -3.70
CA ALA A 192 -13.51 6.61 -5.14
C ALA A 192 -12.60 7.67 -5.80
N CYS A 193 -12.63 8.91 -5.32
CA CYS A 193 -11.77 9.98 -5.81
C CYS A 193 -10.33 9.73 -5.37
N ASN A 194 -10.10 9.50 -4.08
CA ASN A 194 -8.78 9.18 -3.55
C ASN A 194 -8.18 7.91 -4.20
N LEU A 195 -9.00 6.88 -4.43
CA LEU A 195 -8.60 5.67 -5.16
C LEU A 195 -8.22 5.95 -6.61
N THR A 196 -8.92 6.87 -7.27
CA THR A 196 -8.58 7.28 -8.64
C THR A 196 -7.22 7.98 -8.67
N LEU A 197 -6.94 8.86 -7.70
CA LEU A 197 -5.62 9.51 -7.58
C LEU A 197 -4.51 8.48 -7.35
N LEU A 198 -4.71 7.56 -6.42
CA LEU A 198 -3.76 6.46 -6.16
C LEU A 198 -3.51 5.66 -7.42
N ASN A 199 -4.57 5.19 -8.08
CA ASN A 199 -4.46 4.31 -9.22
C ASN A 199 -3.74 4.99 -10.40
N MET A 200 -4.08 6.26 -10.65
CA MET A 200 -3.38 7.08 -11.64
C MET A 200 -1.91 7.31 -11.29
N HIS A 201 -1.59 7.52 -10.00
CA HIS A 201 -0.22 7.62 -9.54
C HIS A 201 0.56 6.31 -9.78
N LEU A 202 -0.01 5.16 -9.42
CA LEU A 202 0.61 3.85 -9.62
C LEU A 202 0.87 3.55 -11.10
N ILE A 203 -0.10 3.82 -11.99
CA ILE A 203 0.10 3.70 -13.44
C ILE A 203 1.24 4.61 -13.90
N LYS A 204 1.25 5.89 -13.47
CA LYS A 204 2.30 6.85 -13.84
C LYS A 204 3.68 6.41 -13.35
N CYS A 205 3.80 5.82 -12.16
CA CYS A 205 5.05 5.32 -11.61
C CYS A 205 5.68 4.17 -12.41
N ILE A 206 4.88 3.38 -13.12
CA ILE A 206 5.39 2.31 -14.00
C ILE A 206 6.12 2.94 -15.20
N VAL A 207 5.56 4.01 -15.75
CA VAL A 207 6.01 4.59 -17.01
C VAL A 207 6.92 5.81 -16.84
N THR A 208 6.82 6.50 -15.71
CA THR A 208 7.48 7.79 -15.45
C THR A 208 7.76 7.96 -13.95
N ASN A 209 8.34 9.10 -13.60
CA ASN A 209 8.47 9.56 -12.23
C ASN A 209 7.50 10.74 -11.99
N PRO A 210 6.24 10.47 -11.61
CA PRO A 210 5.23 11.51 -11.46
C PRO A 210 5.58 12.46 -10.32
N ARG A 211 5.31 13.76 -10.52
CA ARG A 211 5.25 14.70 -9.40
C ARG A 211 3.89 14.56 -8.72
N GLU A 212 3.91 14.41 -7.41
CA GLU A 212 2.70 14.33 -6.61
C GLU A 212 2.13 15.73 -6.36
N ASP A 213 0.85 15.92 -6.69
CA ASP A 213 0.05 17.02 -6.16
C ASP A 213 -0.24 16.80 -4.65
N SER A 214 -0.84 17.80 -4.01
CA SER A 214 -1.15 17.74 -2.57
C SER A 214 -2.10 16.60 -2.21
N PHE A 215 -3.13 16.34 -3.02
CA PHE A 215 -4.12 15.30 -2.74
C PHE A 215 -3.51 13.91 -2.89
N THR A 216 -2.79 13.67 -3.98
CA THR A 216 -2.04 12.42 -4.20
C THR A 216 -1.06 12.17 -3.05
N ARG A 217 -0.37 13.22 -2.56
CA ARG A 217 0.55 13.08 -1.42
C ARG A 217 -0.15 12.63 -0.14
N PHE A 218 -1.33 13.19 0.18
CA PHE A 218 -2.11 12.74 1.34
C PHE A 218 -2.50 11.27 1.22
N VAL A 219 -2.99 10.85 0.05
CA VAL A 219 -3.34 9.45 -0.20
C VAL A 219 -2.13 8.51 -0.02
N LEU A 220 -0.95 8.89 -0.49
CA LEU A 220 0.26 8.09 -0.31
C LEU A 220 0.73 8.03 1.16
N GLN A 221 0.48 9.10 1.93
CA GLN A 221 0.77 9.14 3.37
C GLN A 221 -0.17 8.21 4.16
N ASP A 222 -1.47 8.26 3.89
CA ASP A 222 -2.49 7.38 4.50
C ASP A 222 -2.11 5.90 4.37
N LEU A 223 -1.57 5.54 3.21
CA LEU A 223 -1.22 4.15 2.88
C LEU A 223 0.20 3.75 3.28
N ASN A 224 0.94 4.62 3.98
CA ASN A 224 2.35 4.41 4.31
C ASN A 224 3.16 3.95 3.09
N PHE A 225 2.98 4.61 1.94
CA PHE A 225 3.47 4.15 0.65
C PHE A 225 4.96 3.80 0.66
N GLN A 226 5.80 4.69 1.16
CA GLN A 226 7.25 4.51 1.19
C GLN A 226 7.68 3.35 2.12
N PRO A 227 7.32 3.33 3.42
CA PRO A 227 7.63 2.19 4.29
C PRO A 227 7.11 0.85 3.77
N SER A 228 5.89 0.82 3.21
CA SER A 228 5.28 -0.39 2.67
C SER A 228 6.07 -0.91 1.47
N SER A 229 6.40 -0.03 0.52
CA SER A 229 7.21 -0.39 -0.65
C SER A 229 8.57 -0.94 -0.23
N GLN A 230 9.26 -0.28 0.69
CA GLN A 230 10.56 -0.71 1.20
C GLN A 230 10.51 -2.08 1.88
N ARG A 231 9.46 -2.35 2.66
CA ARG A 231 9.31 -3.63 3.36
C ARG A 231 9.09 -4.81 2.41
N PHE A 232 8.30 -4.61 1.35
CA PHE A 232 7.90 -5.69 0.45
C PHE A 232 8.63 -5.70 -0.89
N GLY A 233 9.51 -4.73 -1.13
CA GLY A 233 10.22 -4.53 -2.40
C GLY A 233 9.37 -3.90 -3.51
N ILE A 234 8.05 -3.81 -3.33
CA ILE A 234 7.07 -3.18 -4.23
C ILE A 234 5.84 -2.74 -3.43
N PHE A 235 5.13 -1.71 -3.88
CA PHE A 235 3.90 -1.28 -3.20
C PHE A 235 2.72 -2.24 -3.48
N PHE A 236 2.00 -2.59 -2.43
CA PHE A 236 0.70 -3.26 -2.51
C PHE A 236 -0.38 -2.36 -1.90
N ILE A 237 -1.57 -2.33 -2.50
CA ILE A 237 -2.71 -1.59 -1.93
C ILE A 237 -3.18 -2.32 -0.67
N PRO A 238 -2.99 -1.74 0.53
CA PRO A 238 -3.33 -2.42 1.77
C PRO A 238 -4.83 -2.37 2.03
N THR A 239 -5.39 -3.35 2.74
CA THR A 239 -6.77 -3.30 3.27
C THR A 239 -7.87 -3.01 2.25
N HIS A 240 -7.64 -3.38 0.98
CA HIS A 240 -8.63 -3.25 -0.09
C HIS A 240 -9.77 -4.27 0.10
N HIS A 241 -11.01 -3.77 0.23
CA HIS A 241 -12.18 -4.64 0.39
C HIS A 241 -12.70 -5.14 -0.96
N HIS A 242 -12.74 -6.44 -1.20
CA HIS A 242 -13.08 -7.02 -2.51
C HIS A 242 -14.50 -6.68 -3.04
N GLN A 243 -15.47 -6.50 -2.13
CA GLN A 243 -16.86 -6.20 -2.49
C GLN A 243 -17.15 -4.69 -2.65
N THR A 244 -16.72 -3.85 -1.72
CA THR A 244 -16.96 -2.40 -1.75
C THR A 244 -15.90 -1.64 -2.53
N LEU A 245 -14.71 -2.22 -2.72
CA LEU A 245 -13.48 -1.62 -3.26
C LEU A 245 -12.88 -0.52 -2.39
N ALA A 246 -13.46 -0.23 -1.23
CA ALA A 246 -12.93 0.76 -0.33
C ALA A 246 -11.60 0.30 0.27
N VAL A 247 -10.68 1.24 0.43
CA VAL A 247 -9.45 1.04 1.20
C VAL A 247 -9.62 1.73 2.55
N TYR A 248 -9.71 0.96 3.63
CA TYR A 248 -10.11 1.50 4.95
C TYR A 248 -9.08 2.42 5.60
N GLN A 249 -7.81 2.29 5.22
CA GLN A 249 -6.73 3.16 5.70
C GLN A 249 -6.73 4.54 5.03
N MET A 250 -7.48 4.70 3.94
CA MET A 250 -7.55 5.93 3.16
C MET A 250 -8.80 6.71 3.55
N GLU A 251 -8.66 8.03 3.70
CA GLU A 251 -9.81 8.89 3.99
C GLU A 251 -10.90 8.81 2.91
N GLN A 252 -12.14 9.07 3.33
CA GLN A 252 -13.26 9.18 2.42
C GLN A 252 -13.12 10.43 1.55
N ASP A 253 -13.82 10.44 0.42
CA ASP A 253 -13.82 11.60 -0.46
C ASP A 253 -14.48 12.79 0.24
N ASP A 254 -13.74 13.91 0.35
CA ASP A 254 -14.26 15.19 0.81
C ASP A 254 -14.59 16.12 -0.37
N ASP A 255 -15.31 17.23 -0.10
CA ASP A 255 -15.69 18.18 -1.14
C ASP A 255 -14.48 18.73 -1.94
N PRO A 256 -13.34 19.09 -1.31
CA PRO A 256 -12.12 19.46 -2.02
C PRO A 256 -11.61 18.43 -3.02
N VAL A 257 -11.48 17.15 -2.65
CA VAL A 257 -10.96 16.13 -3.57
C VAL A 257 -11.96 15.77 -4.66
N ILE A 258 -13.26 15.76 -4.33
CA ILE A 258 -14.32 15.58 -5.32
C ILE A 258 -14.27 16.72 -6.33
N GLN A 259 -14.14 17.96 -5.88
CA GLN A 259 -14.02 19.10 -6.79
C GLN A 259 -12.74 18.99 -7.61
N HIS A 260 -11.60 18.64 -7.02
CA HIS A 260 -10.34 18.46 -7.72
C HIS A 260 -10.46 17.45 -8.88
N ILE A 261 -11.16 16.34 -8.67
CA ILE A 261 -11.30 15.28 -9.69
C ILE A 261 -12.43 15.56 -10.68
N THR A 262 -13.57 16.09 -10.22
CA THR A 262 -14.79 16.20 -11.05
C THR A 262 -14.95 17.55 -11.75
N SER A 263 -14.24 18.59 -11.30
CA SER A 263 -14.29 19.93 -11.92
C SER A 263 -13.76 19.97 -13.35
N THR A 264 -13.21 18.87 -13.88
CA THR A 264 -12.82 18.78 -15.29
C THR A 264 -13.93 18.30 -16.25
N CYS A 265 -15.11 17.78 -15.83
CA CYS A 265 -16.36 17.71 -16.65
C CYS A 265 -17.59 17.03 -15.97
N GLY A 266 -18.70 17.78 -15.83
CA GLY A 266 -20.09 17.37 -16.12
C GLY A 266 -20.81 16.18 -15.45
N LYS A 267 -21.68 16.48 -14.47
CA LYS A 267 -22.93 15.80 -13.99
C LYS A 267 -23.04 14.25 -13.96
N ARG A 268 -23.21 13.73 -12.73
CA ARG A 268 -23.49 12.34 -12.27
C ARG A 268 -24.82 11.75 -12.83
N LYS A 269 -24.83 10.49 -13.27
CA LYS A 269 -26.04 9.64 -13.48
C LYS A 269 -25.93 8.35 -12.65
N GLN A 270 -27.03 7.90 -12.06
CA GLN A 270 -27.14 6.79 -11.09
C GLN A 270 -28.20 5.78 -11.57
N CYS A 271 -28.05 4.46 -11.35
CA CYS A 271 -29.12 3.44 -11.51
C CYS A 271 -28.90 2.14 -10.70
N GLN A 272 -29.99 1.34 -10.52
CA GLN A 272 -30.46 0.45 -9.42
C GLN A 272 -30.14 -1.09 -9.51
N ASN A 273 -30.52 -1.88 -8.47
CA ASN A 273 -30.31 -3.34 -8.21
C ASN A 273 -31.60 -4.22 -8.23
N ASP A 274 -31.51 -5.59 -8.32
CA ASP A 274 -32.58 -6.59 -7.94
C ASP A 274 -32.11 -8.11 -7.67
N PRO A 275 -32.90 -9.02 -6.95
CA PRO A 275 -32.50 -10.31 -6.25
C PRO A 275 -33.33 -11.67 -6.49
N SER A 276 -33.01 -12.86 -5.84
CA SER A 276 -33.92 -14.06 -5.49
C SER A 276 -33.30 -15.31 -4.67
N GLU A 277 -34.05 -16.11 -3.82
CA GLU A 277 -33.62 -17.31 -2.93
C GLU A 277 -34.61 -18.58 -2.73
N ASP A 278 -34.15 -19.72 -2.09
CA ASP A 278 -34.64 -21.19 -1.93
C ASP A 278 -35.22 -21.65 -0.51
N PRO A 279 -36.14 -22.67 -0.41
CA PRO A 279 -36.88 -23.13 0.81
C PRO A 279 -36.24 -24.05 1.91
N ARG A 280 -34.97 -24.51 1.87
CA ARG A 280 -34.32 -25.22 3.04
C ARG A 280 -33.60 -24.29 4.03
N ARG A 281 -33.80 -22.99 3.81
CA ARG A 281 -33.11 -21.89 4.47
C ARG A 281 -34.06 -21.30 5.49
N THR A 282 -33.61 -21.16 6.72
CA THR A 282 -34.29 -20.33 7.74
C THR A 282 -33.45 -19.08 7.98
N GLU A 283 -33.99 -18.02 8.56
CA GLU A 283 -33.19 -16.82 8.91
C GLU A 283 -32.00 -17.15 9.84
N GLU A 284 -32.20 -18.15 10.71
CA GLU A 284 -31.17 -18.66 11.61
C GLU A 284 -30.14 -19.55 10.90
N TYR A 285 -30.57 -20.38 9.94
CA TYR A 285 -29.71 -21.26 9.13
C TYR A 285 -29.96 -21.01 7.64
N PRO A 286 -29.42 -19.92 7.07
CA PRO A 286 -29.71 -19.54 5.69
C PRO A 286 -29.06 -20.48 4.66
N LEU A 287 -28.23 -21.43 5.09
CA LEU A 287 -27.70 -22.52 4.25
C LEU A 287 -28.30 -23.90 4.58
N GLY A 288 -29.22 -23.95 5.54
CA GLY A 288 -29.64 -25.18 6.21
C GLY A 288 -28.68 -25.57 7.33
N THR A 289 -29.11 -26.48 8.21
CA THR A 289 -28.38 -26.84 9.44
C THR A 289 -27.12 -27.68 9.21
N HIS A 290 -27.03 -28.37 8.06
CA HIS A 290 -25.93 -29.27 7.71
C HIS A 290 -25.47 -29.07 6.25
N PRO A 291 -24.88 -27.91 5.93
CA PRO A 291 -24.39 -27.64 4.59
C PRO A 291 -23.21 -28.57 4.23
N SER A 292 -23.07 -28.89 2.95
CA SER A 292 -21.91 -29.65 2.46
C SER A 292 -20.67 -28.76 2.40
N TRP A 293 -19.48 -29.37 2.45
CA TRP A 293 -18.22 -28.61 2.40
C TRP A 293 -18.13 -27.69 1.19
N HIS A 294 -18.63 -28.15 0.04
CA HIS A 294 -18.64 -27.34 -1.18
C HIS A 294 -19.54 -26.10 -1.05
N GLU A 295 -20.70 -26.23 -0.41
CA GLU A 295 -21.60 -25.09 -0.13
C GLU A 295 -20.99 -24.13 0.90
N ILE A 296 -20.30 -24.64 1.92
CA ILE A 296 -19.60 -23.78 2.90
C ILE A 296 -18.48 -22.99 2.20
N THR A 297 -17.67 -23.64 1.36
CA THR A 297 -16.62 -22.96 0.60
C THR A 297 -17.22 -21.93 -0.35
N ASP A 298 -18.23 -22.33 -1.14
CA ASP A 298 -18.90 -21.45 -2.09
C ASP A 298 -19.55 -20.24 -1.41
N ILE A 299 -20.19 -20.41 -0.26
CA ILE A 299 -20.75 -19.27 0.51
C ILE A 299 -19.69 -18.49 1.27
N SER A 300 -18.61 -19.10 1.74
CA SER A 300 -17.48 -18.35 2.29
C SER A 300 -16.88 -17.42 1.23
N ASP A 301 -16.89 -17.88 -0.02
CA ASP A 301 -16.38 -17.14 -1.17
C ASP A 301 -17.39 -16.12 -1.72
N THR A 302 -18.70 -16.37 -1.55
CA THR A 302 -19.76 -15.53 -2.15
C THR A 302 -20.50 -14.63 -1.16
N ASN A 303 -20.90 -15.14 0.02
CA ASN A 303 -21.61 -14.38 1.05
C ASN A 303 -21.39 -14.94 2.48
N PRO A 304 -20.21 -14.72 3.09
CA PRO A 304 -19.84 -15.32 4.37
C PRO A 304 -20.72 -14.88 5.54
N THR A 305 -21.50 -13.80 5.41
CA THR A 305 -22.45 -13.37 6.45
C THR A 305 -23.57 -14.38 6.69
N LEU A 306 -23.83 -15.27 5.73
CA LEU A 306 -24.82 -16.34 5.86
C LEU A 306 -24.35 -17.47 6.80
N ILE A 307 -23.04 -17.63 7.02
CA ILE A 307 -22.49 -18.61 7.96
C ILE A 307 -22.15 -18.04 9.33
N ILE A 308 -22.24 -16.71 9.48
CA ILE A 308 -21.90 -15.98 10.71
C ILE A 308 -23.20 -15.53 11.40
N ASN A 309 -23.27 -15.73 12.71
CA ASN A 309 -24.34 -15.23 13.54
C ASN A 309 -24.07 -13.75 13.84
N THR A 310 -24.70 -12.85 13.11
CA THR A 310 -24.73 -11.44 13.47
C THR A 310 -25.86 -11.26 14.51
N PRO A 311 -25.56 -11.13 15.82
CA PRO A 311 -26.60 -10.75 16.76
C PRO A 311 -27.18 -9.42 16.30
N SER A 312 -28.46 -9.41 15.97
CA SER A 312 -29.28 -8.27 15.53
C SER A 312 -29.41 -7.15 16.59
N ASN A 313 -28.65 -7.23 17.68
CA ASN A 313 -28.66 -6.32 18.81
C ASN A 313 -27.34 -5.56 18.97
N LEU A 314 -26.54 -5.37 17.92
CA LEU A 314 -25.50 -4.34 17.91
C LEU A 314 -26.11 -2.93 17.82
N GLN A 315 -27.00 -2.62 18.77
CA GLN A 315 -27.16 -1.25 19.24
C GLN A 315 -26.01 -0.99 20.20
N PHE A 316 -24.85 -0.63 19.65
CA PHE A 316 -24.04 0.37 20.34
C PHE A 316 -25.02 1.49 20.73
N SER A 317 -25.01 1.91 22.00
CA SER A 317 -25.99 2.87 22.51
C SER A 317 -26.13 4.00 21.50
N GLN A 318 -27.35 4.22 21.00
CA GLN A 318 -27.61 5.26 20.01
C GLN A 318 -27.35 6.61 20.69
N SER A 319 -26.10 7.04 20.72
CA SER A 319 -25.79 8.43 20.97
C SER A 319 -26.29 9.17 19.74
N THR A 320 -27.05 10.23 20.00
CA THR A 320 -27.91 10.94 19.05
C THR A 320 -27.19 11.52 17.83
N ASN A 321 -25.88 11.31 17.66
CA ASN A 321 -25.06 11.87 16.58
C ASN A 321 -24.03 10.91 15.94
N GLY A 322 -23.93 9.63 16.29
CA GLY A 322 -22.97 8.69 15.64
C GLY A 322 -21.47 9.01 15.80
N GLN A 323 -21.13 10.15 16.41
CA GLN A 323 -19.77 10.61 16.64
C GLN A 323 -18.99 9.68 17.59
N ILE A 324 -19.69 9.03 18.53
CA ILE A 324 -19.07 8.13 19.52
C ILE A 324 -18.61 6.82 18.85
N HIS A 325 -19.38 6.30 17.89
CA HIS A 325 -18.97 5.11 17.14
C HIS A 325 -17.74 5.40 16.29
N HIS A 326 -17.72 6.57 15.64
CA HIS A 326 -16.60 6.98 14.80
C HIS A 326 -15.30 7.10 15.60
N ILE A 327 -15.36 7.70 16.80
CA ILE A 327 -14.17 7.83 17.66
C ILE A 327 -13.73 6.47 18.23
N VAL A 328 -14.65 5.57 18.58
CA VAL A 328 -14.36 4.19 19.02
C VAL A 328 -13.60 3.43 17.92
N ILE A 329 -14.12 3.45 16.70
CA ILE A 329 -13.50 2.80 15.54
C ILE A 329 -12.11 3.41 15.25
N GLN A 330 -12.00 4.74 15.24
CA GLN A 330 -10.73 5.41 15.01
C GLN A 330 -9.70 5.09 16.09
N LEU A 331 -10.10 5.05 17.37
CA LEU A 331 -9.22 4.70 18.47
C LEU A 331 -8.79 3.23 18.38
N LEU A 332 -9.68 2.31 18.02
CA LEU A 332 -9.35 0.89 17.82
C LEU A 332 -8.40 0.67 16.64
N CYS A 333 -8.61 1.36 15.51
CA CYS A 333 -7.70 1.26 14.36
C CYS A 333 -6.31 1.81 14.70
N LYS A 334 -6.24 2.98 15.36
CA LYS A 334 -4.96 3.57 15.78
C LYS A 334 -4.28 2.75 16.87
N TRP A 335 -5.04 2.20 17.82
CA TRP A 335 -4.54 1.28 18.83
C TRP A 335 -3.98 0.02 18.18
N THR A 336 -4.73 -0.67 17.33
CA THR A 336 -4.30 -1.89 16.66
C THR A 336 -3.02 -1.64 15.88
N HIS A 337 -2.95 -0.54 15.13
CA HIS A 337 -1.77 -0.16 14.36
C HIS A 337 -0.56 0.18 15.24
N ASN A 338 -0.70 1.02 16.28
CA ASN A 338 0.40 1.35 17.18
C ASN A 338 0.85 0.12 18.00
N TYR A 339 -0.08 -0.75 18.39
CA TYR A 339 0.19 -1.98 19.10
C TYR A 339 0.97 -2.99 18.22
N THR A 340 0.55 -3.19 16.97
CA THR A 340 1.23 -4.13 16.06
C THR A 340 2.53 -3.59 15.46
N CYS A 341 2.63 -2.28 15.18
CA CYS A 341 3.78 -1.69 14.49
C CYS A 341 4.87 -1.13 15.41
N THR A 342 4.52 -0.66 16.61
CA THR A 342 5.48 0.04 17.50
C THR A 342 5.83 -0.80 18.73
N ILE A 343 4.91 -1.63 19.20
CA ILE A 343 4.93 -2.23 20.53
C ILE A 343 5.49 -3.67 20.53
N ASN A 344 5.39 -4.40 19.41
CA ASN A 344 5.76 -5.82 19.30
C ASN A 344 7.22 -6.17 19.70
N PRO A 345 8.27 -5.41 19.32
CA PRO A 345 9.65 -5.80 19.65
C PRO A 345 10.09 -5.44 21.09
N ILE A 346 9.56 -4.35 21.65
CA ILE A 346 9.98 -3.78 22.95
C ILE A 346 9.16 -4.39 24.11
N PHE A 347 7.91 -4.83 23.85
CA PHE A 347 7.06 -5.47 24.85
C PHE A 347 7.60 -6.79 25.40
N LEU A 348 8.52 -7.43 24.67
CA LEU A 348 9.06 -8.73 25.02
C LEU A 348 10.35 -8.64 25.87
N THR A 349 10.95 -7.46 26.01
CA THR A 349 12.30 -7.33 26.59
C THR A 349 12.34 -6.91 28.05
N GLU A 350 11.34 -6.20 28.58
CA GLU A 350 11.39 -5.65 29.96
C GLU A 350 10.04 -5.73 30.70
N PRO A 351 9.83 -6.75 31.55
CA PRO A 351 8.59 -6.97 32.31
C PRO A 351 8.25 -5.86 33.33
N GLU A 352 9.24 -5.06 33.71
CA GLU A 352 9.20 -4.12 34.84
C GLU A 352 8.49 -2.80 34.49
N ASN A 353 8.18 -2.60 33.20
CA ASN A 353 7.58 -1.39 32.66
C ASN A 353 6.03 -1.40 32.66
N TYR A 354 5.38 -2.40 33.27
CA TYR A 354 3.94 -2.62 33.13
C TYR A 354 3.22 -2.94 34.45
N PRO A 355 1.98 -2.44 34.65
CA PRO A 355 1.09 -2.97 35.68
C PRO A 355 0.75 -4.45 35.37
N GLN A 356 0.59 -5.27 36.40
CA GLN A 356 0.22 -6.70 36.29
C GLN A 356 -1.31 -6.82 36.45
N PRO A 357 -2.11 -6.84 35.36
CA PRO A 357 -3.56 -6.97 35.49
C PRO A 357 -3.96 -8.41 35.78
N GLU A 358 -4.83 -8.60 36.76
CA GLU A 358 -5.35 -9.89 37.24
C GLU A 358 -6.67 -10.27 36.54
N THR A 359 -7.42 -9.32 35.98
CA THR A 359 -8.69 -9.56 35.28
C THR A 359 -8.71 -9.00 33.85
N TRP A 360 -9.68 -9.46 33.04
CA TRP A 360 -9.95 -8.93 31.70
C TRP A 360 -10.30 -7.43 31.71
N GLN A 361 -11.06 -7.01 32.71
CA GLN A 361 -11.40 -5.60 32.93
C GLN A 361 -10.14 -4.77 33.21
N ASP A 362 -9.19 -5.34 33.95
CA ASP A 362 -7.91 -4.68 34.25
C ASP A 362 -7.03 -4.55 33.00
N ILE A 363 -7.07 -5.51 32.07
CA ILE A 363 -6.32 -5.42 30.81
C ILE A 363 -6.87 -4.25 29.95
N LEU A 364 -8.19 -4.10 29.88
CA LEU A 364 -8.81 -3.02 29.10
C LEU A 364 -8.55 -1.65 29.73
N ASN A 365 -8.79 -1.52 31.03
CA ASN A 365 -8.73 -0.25 31.75
C ASN A 365 -7.31 0.20 32.13
N LEU A 366 -6.38 -0.72 32.39
CA LEU A 366 -5.01 -0.38 32.83
C LEU A 366 -3.96 -0.52 31.73
N ALA A 367 -4.15 -1.41 30.74
CA ALA A 367 -3.10 -1.69 29.75
C ALA A 367 -3.33 -1.01 28.39
N PHE A 368 -4.56 -0.77 27.95
CA PHE A 368 -4.82 -0.21 26.60
C PHE A 368 -5.49 1.16 26.60
N PHE A 369 -6.37 1.47 27.54
CA PHE A 369 -7.03 2.79 27.62
C PHE A 369 -6.95 3.40 29.03
N PRO A 370 -5.72 3.64 29.54
CA PRO A 370 -5.48 4.10 30.91
C PRO A 370 -6.09 5.48 31.22
N PRO A 371 -6.55 5.70 32.47
CA PRO A 371 -7.16 6.98 32.89
C PRO A 371 -6.15 8.15 32.84
N LEU A 372 -6.67 9.38 32.87
CA LEU A 372 -5.89 10.62 32.67
C LEU A 372 -4.75 10.77 33.68
N GLU A 373 -4.99 10.33 34.91
CA GLU A 373 -4.12 10.40 36.07
C GLU A 373 -2.94 9.41 35.99
N THR A 374 -2.93 8.53 34.98
CA THR A 374 -1.86 7.54 34.81
C THR A 374 -0.57 8.24 34.39
N GLU A 375 0.45 8.15 35.25
CA GLU A 375 1.80 8.61 34.98
C GLU A 375 2.64 7.49 34.37
N PHE A 376 3.35 7.81 33.28
CA PHE A 376 4.29 6.91 32.64
C PHE A 376 5.70 7.44 32.82
N SER A 377 6.66 6.54 33.11
CA SER A 377 8.09 6.88 33.07
C SER A 377 8.44 7.54 31.74
N ALA A 378 9.31 8.55 31.76
CA ALA A 378 9.77 9.25 30.56
C ALA A 378 10.46 8.33 29.54
N SER A 379 11.00 7.19 29.99
CA SER A 379 11.58 6.16 29.12
C SER A 379 10.56 5.21 28.50
N SER A 380 9.28 5.26 28.93
CA SER A 380 8.25 4.33 28.49
C SER A 380 7.69 4.72 27.12
N VAL A 381 7.46 3.72 26.26
CA VAL A 381 6.74 3.91 24.98
C VAL A 381 5.34 4.49 25.21
N TRP A 382 4.73 4.21 26.36
CA TRP A 382 3.44 4.79 26.76
C TRP A 382 3.51 6.31 26.93
N HIS A 383 4.64 6.85 27.38
CA HIS A 383 4.88 8.29 27.44
C HIS A 383 4.86 8.92 26.04
N ILE A 384 5.47 8.25 25.05
CA ILE A 384 5.46 8.68 23.65
C ILE A 384 4.04 8.61 23.07
N LEU A 385 3.31 7.53 23.32
CA LEU A 385 1.93 7.36 22.84
C LEU A 385 0.98 8.37 23.49
N LYS A 386 1.20 8.77 24.75
CA LYS A 386 0.49 9.86 25.42
C LYS A 386 0.80 11.22 24.77
N ALA A 387 2.02 11.44 24.30
CA ALA A 387 2.44 12.68 23.65
C ALA A 387 1.97 12.83 22.18
N ILE A 388 2.04 11.75 21.39
CA ILE A 388 1.82 11.79 19.93
C ILE A 388 1.01 10.62 19.33
N GLY A 389 0.62 9.61 20.12
CA GLY A 389 -0.06 8.39 19.64
C GLY A 389 -1.57 8.35 19.91
N TYR A 390 -2.16 7.14 19.86
CA TYR A 390 -3.60 6.97 20.10
C TYR A 390 -4.03 7.44 21.51
N LEU A 391 -3.17 7.30 22.52
CA LEU A 391 -3.43 7.78 23.89
C LEU A 391 -3.57 9.30 23.97
N LYS A 392 -2.84 10.06 23.14
CA LYS A 392 -3.05 11.51 23.03
C LYS A 392 -4.49 11.82 22.64
N ASN A 393 -5.02 11.13 21.64
CA ASN A 393 -6.38 11.36 21.14
C ASN A 393 -7.43 10.92 22.17
N TYR A 394 -7.19 9.78 22.83
CA TYR A 394 -8.03 9.29 23.92
C TYR A 394 -8.06 10.28 25.11
N HIS A 395 -6.89 10.71 25.61
CA HIS A 395 -6.79 11.68 26.72
C HIS A 395 -7.30 13.07 26.36
N THR A 396 -7.12 13.51 25.12
CA THR A 396 -7.73 14.76 24.62
C THR A 396 -9.26 14.64 24.64
N TYR A 397 -9.82 13.48 24.30
CA TYR A 397 -11.25 13.25 24.37
C TYR A 397 -11.76 13.28 25.81
N LEU A 398 -11.08 12.56 26.72
CA LEU A 398 -11.41 12.55 28.15
C LEU A 398 -11.36 13.94 28.80
N SER A 399 -10.43 14.81 28.38
CA SER A 399 -10.28 16.14 28.98
C SER A 399 -11.20 17.22 28.39
N THR A 400 -11.81 16.98 27.23
CA THR A 400 -12.60 17.99 26.50
C THR A 400 -14.09 17.67 26.40
N LYS A 401 -14.52 16.49 26.83
CA LYS A 401 -15.90 16.01 26.68
C LYS A 401 -16.61 15.84 28.02
N PRO A 402 -17.94 15.98 28.06
CA PRO A 402 -18.72 15.77 29.28
C PRO A 402 -18.70 14.30 29.71
N GLU A 403 -18.92 14.05 31.01
CA GLU A 403 -18.86 12.73 31.64
C GLU A 403 -19.74 11.67 30.96
N HIS A 404 -20.92 12.06 30.48
CA HIS A 404 -21.82 11.18 29.72
C HIS A 404 -21.18 10.64 28.43
N ASP A 405 -20.45 11.47 27.69
CA ASP A 405 -19.80 11.07 26.42
C ASP A 405 -18.56 10.21 26.69
N ILE A 406 -17.90 10.43 27.83
CA ILE A 406 -16.78 9.61 28.31
C ILE A 406 -17.27 8.20 28.65
N LEU A 407 -18.36 8.07 29.40
CA LEU A 407 -18.96 6.78 29.72
C LEU A 407 -19.40 6.03 28.46
N SER A 408 -20.04 6.74 27.53
CA SER A 408 -20.45 6.16 26.25
C SER A 408 -19.27 5.69 25.38
N LEU A 409 -18.13 6.41 25.44
CA LEU A 409 -16.89 5.99 24.78
C LEU A 409 -16.32 4.71 25.41
N GLN A 410 -16.31 4.63 26.74
CA GLN A 410 -15.82 3.46 27.47
C GLN A 410 -16.69 2.22 27.20
N ASP A 411 -18.01 2.37 27.23
CA ASP A 411 -18.95 1.30 26.89
C ASP A 411 -18.77 0.83 25.43
N GLY A 412 -18.54 1.77 24.50
CA GLY A 412 -18.30 1.46 23.09
C GLY A 412 -16.98 0.73 22.86
N LEU A 413 -15.91 1.12 23.55
CA LEU A 413 -14.62 0.42 23.51
C LEU A 413 -14.77 -0.98 24.12
N GLN A 414 -15.42 -1.12 25.27
CA GLN A 414 -15.69 -2.42 25.90
C GLN A 414 -16.43 -3.36 24.96
N ALA A 415 -17.55 -2.92 24.39
CA ALA A 415 -18.34 -3.71 23.45
C ALA A 415 -17.54 -4.12 22.21
N ALA A 416 -16.67 -3.25 21.71
CA ALA A 416 -15.83 -3.57 20.56
C ALA A 416 -14.75 -4.62 20.90
N PHE A 417 -14.14 -4.53 22.09
CA PHE A 417 -13.16 -5.53 22.55
C PHE A 417 -13.81 -6.89 22.83
N ASP A 418 -15.04 -6.91 23.33
CA ASP A 418 -15.82 -8.14 23.55
C ASP A 418 -16.16 -8.88 22.23
N LEU A 419 -16.06 -8.19 21.09
CA LEU A 419 -16.32 -8.72 19.74
C LEU A 419 -15.05 -9.04 18.95
N LEU A 420 -13.85 -8.83 19.52
CA LEU A 420 -12.59 -9.15 18.86
C LEU A 420 -12.42 -10.68 18.77
N GLU A 421 -12.36 -11.19 17.54
CA GLU A 421 -12.29 -12.62 17.25
C GLU A 421 -10.93 -13.27 17.60
N CYS A 422 -9.89 -12.45 17.76
CA CYS A 422 -8.53 -12.89 18.09
C CYS A 422 -7.86 -11.89 19.04
N LEU A 423 -7.39 -12.36 20.20
CA LEU A 423 -6.47 -11.63 21.07
C LEU A 423 -5.20 -12.48 21.31
N PRO A 424 -4.02 -11.85 21.51
CA PRO A 424 -2.83 -12.59 21.88
C PRO A 424 -3.05 -13.32 23.21
N ASP A 425 -2.70 -14.61 23.27
CA ASP A 425 -2.79 -15.41 24.48
C ASP A 425 -1.80 -14.91 25.54
N LYS A 426 -2.31 -14.44 26.68
CA LYS A 426 -1.52 -14.01 27.84
C LYS A 426 -1.21 -15.21 28.73
N ALA A 427 -0.46 -16.19 28.23
CA ALA A 427 0.16 -17.18 29.11
C ALA A 427 1.39 -16.53 29.80
N ALA A 428 1.48 -16.66 31.12
CA ALA A 428 2.59 -16.09 31.91
C ALA A 428 3.92 -16.78 31.55
N GLY A 429 4.68 -16.21 30.63
CA GLY A 429 6.01 -16.69 30.27
C GLY A 429 6.69 -15.76 29.27
N ILE A 430 8.00 -15.57 29.43
CA ILE A 430 8.84 -14.58 28.73
C ILE A 430 9.01 -14.90 27.22
N ASN A 431 8.38 -15.98 26.72
CA ASN A 431 8.45 -16.46 25.34
C ASN A 431 7.06 -16.58 24.66
N THR A 432 6.07 -15.77 25.04
CA THR A 432 4.77 -15.79 24.38
C THR A 432 4.80 -15.07 23.03
N GLN A 433 4.66 -15.85 21.95
CA GLN A 433 4.30 -15.31 20.64
C GLN A 433 2.78 -15.08 20.55
N PRO A 434 2.31 -14.07 19.79
CA PRO A 434 0.88 -13.75 19.65
C PRO A 434 0.04 -14.85 18.97
N TRP A 435 0.68 -15.91 18.50
CA TRP A 435 0.12 -17.16 17.98
C TRP A 435 1.05 -18.30 18.39
N LYS A 436 0.53 -19.53 18.52
CA LYS A 436 1.35 -20.73 18.82
C LYS A 436 1.30 -21.68 17.64
N TYR A 437 2.42 -22.26 17.23
CA TYR A 437 2.39 -23.34 16.24
C TYR A 437 1.82 -24.61 16.90
N ASP A 438 0.68 -25.11 16.41
CA ASP A 438 0.07 -26.38 16.83
C ASP A 438 0.83 -27.52 16.13
N PRO A 439 1.62 -28.31 16.88
CA PRO A 439 2.48 -29.33 16.27
C PRO A 439 1.70 -30.51 15.68
N ASP A 440 0.48 -30.77 16.18
CA ASP A 440 -0.35 -31.88 15.72
C ASP A 440 -1.16 -31.48 14.47
N LYS A 441 -1.52 -30.19 14.35
CA LYS A 441 -2.29 -29.67 13.21
C LYS A 441 -1.44 -28.98 12.14
N GLY A 442 -0.16 -28.72 12.42
CA GLY A 442 0.79 -28.17 11.46
C GLY A 442 0.53 -26.70 11.07
N GLY A 443 0.07 -25.87 12.01
CA GLY A 443 -0.26 -24.46 11.73
C GLY A 443 -0.50 -23.61 12.99
N PRO A 444 -0.66 -22.27 12.86
CA PRO A 444 -0.87 -21.37 14.00
C PRO A 444 -2.23 -21.61 14.69
N SER A 445 -2.23 -21.62 16.01
CA SER A 445 -3.38 -21.78 16.90
C SER A 445 -3.75 -20.45 17.55
N PHE A 446 -5.04 -20.14 17.53
CA PHE A 446 -5.67 -18.94 18.10
C PHE A 446 -6.70 -19.35 19.17
N ILE A 447 -6.94 -18.49 20.17
CA ILE A 447 -8.14 -18.63 21.01
C ILE A 447 -9.29 -17.98 20.24
N VAL A 448 -10.25 -18.79 19.80
CA VAL A 448 -11.42 -18.34 19.01
C VAL A 448 -12.71 -18.47 19.81
N ASN A 449 -13.61 -17.49 19.68
CA ASN A 449 -14.94 -17.54 20.29
C ASN A 449 -15.94 -18.23 19.32
N ALA A 450 -16.28 -19.49 19.58
CA ALA A 450 -17.14 -20.31 18.71
C ALA A 450 -18.63 -19.88 18.66
N LYS A 451 -19.06 -18.87 19.43
CA LYS A 451 -20.46 -18.44 19.51
C LYS A 451 -21.00 -17.72 18.27
N ALA A 452 -20.13 -17.39 17.30
CA ALA A 452 -20.47 -16.53 16.17
C ALA A 452 -20.82 -17.27 14.85
N TYR A 453 -21.02 -18.60 14.83
CA TYR A 453 -21.26 -19.34 13.57
C TYR A 453 -22.64 -20.03 13.52
N LYS A 454 -23.32 -19.95 12.38
CA LYS A 454 -24.65 -20.54 12.08
C LYS A 454 -24.57 -21.99 11.54
N ILE A 455 -23.55 -22.78 11.89
CA ILE A 455 -23.34 -24.14 11.34
C ILE A 455 -23.43 -25.19 12.46
N GLY A 456 -24.40 -26.12 12.35
CA GLY A 456 -24.59 -27.21 13.32
C GLY A 456 -23.72 -28.45 13.08
N GLY A 457 -23.31 -28.69 11.82
CA GLY A 457 -22.43 -29.79 11.40
C GLY A 457 -22.21 -29.81 9.88
N VAL A 458 -21.29 -30.63 9.37
CA VAL A 458 -21.00 -30.73 7.92
C VAL A 458 -21.56 -32.05 7.36
N GLY A 459 -22.40 -31.94 6.32
CA GLY A 459 -23.09 -33.09 5.69
C GLY A 459 -22.46 -33.58 4.37
N PRO A 460 -22.83 -34.79 3.88
CA PRO A 460 -22.33 -35.30 2.61
C PRO A 460 -22.84 -34.48 1.40
N PRO A 461 -22.12 -34.49 0.25
CA PRO A 461 -22.52 -33.74 -0.94
C PRO A 461 -23.90 -34.19 -1.46
N LYS A 462 -24.78 -33.25 -1.77
CA LYS A 462 -26.10 -33.56 -2.35
C LYS A 462 -25.91 -34.13 -3.76
N LYS A 463 -26.49 -35.30 -4.06
CA LYS A 463 -26.53 -35.83 -5.43
C LYS A 463 -27.45 -34.95 -6.28
N ASN A 464 -26.89 -34.35 -7.34
CA ASN A 464 -27.67 -33.66 -8.36
C ASN A 464 -28.54 -34.67 -9.13
N THR A 465 -29.79 -34.88 -8.73
CA THR A 465 -30.80 -35.49 -9.59
C THR A 465 -31.39 -34.42 -10.49
N ASN A 466 -30.78 -34.22 -11.66
CA ASN A 466 -31.45 -33.64 -12.82
C ASN A 466 -31.22 -34.55 -14.03
N THR A 467 -32.02 -35.63 -14.07
CA THR A 467 -32.42 -36.31 -15.30
C THR A 467 -33.74 -35.71 -15.76
N LEU A 468 -33.75 -35.01 -16.88
CA LEU A 468 -34.90 -34.81 -17.77
C LEU A 468 -34.29 -34.67 -19.18
N ILE A 469 -34.18 -35.74 -19.98
CA ILE A 469 -35.22 -36.43 -20.76
C ILE A 469 -36.04 -35.45 -21.63
N HIS A 470 -35.96 -35.75 -22.93
CA HIS A 470 -36.54 -35.09 -24.08
C HIS A 470 -38.08 -35.10 -24.18
N LYS A 471 -38.58 -34.08 -24.89
CA LYS A 471 -39.67 -34.08 -25.92
C LYS A 471 -41.14 -33.96 -25.46
N PRO A 472 -42.05 -33.48 -26.34
CA PRO A 472 -41.88 -33.15 -27.78
C PRO A 472 -41.57 -31.69 -28.08
#